data_AF-A0A948VS38-F1
#
_entry.id   AF-A0A948VS38-F1
#
_cell.length_a   1.000
_cell.length_b   1.000
_cell.length_c   1.000
_cell.angle_alpha   90.00
_cell.angle_beta   90.00
_cell.angle_gamma   90.00
#
_symmetry.space_group_name_H-M   'P 1'
#
loop_
_entity.id
_entity.type
_entity.pdbx_description
1 polymer ?
#
loop_
_entity_poly.entity_id
_entity_poly.type
_entity_poly.pdbx_seq_one_letter_code
_entity_poly.pdbx_strand_id
1 'polypeptide(L)' 'MNASVAQELVELNGLIDEVDDPRECYAAVCDCIRKHREAGNEIPEDLARLERVMLTECLSASQGR' A
#
# COMPACT_ATOMS: atom_id res chain seq x y z
N MET A 1 -4.48 17.97 -9.84
CA MET A 1 -3.15 17.45 -10.19
C MET A 1 -3.22 15.95 -9.99
N ASN A 2 -3.29 15.15 -11.06
CA ASN A 2 -3.19 13.70 -10.94
C ASN A 2 -1.73 13.40 -10.59
N ALA A 3 -1.45 13.09 -9.32
CA ALA A 3 -0.17 12.50 -8.98
C ALA A 3 -0.01 11.26 -9.88
N SER A 4 1.15 11.14 -10.54
CA SER A 4 1.45 9.92 -11.29
C SER A 4 1.47 8.76 -10.29
N VAL A 5 0.99 7.58 -10.68
CA VAL A 5 1.08 6.34 -9.89
C VAL A 5 2.51 6.13 -9.35
N ALA A 6 3.53 6.55 -10.11
CA ALA A 6 4.92 6.50 -9.69
C ALA A 6 5.22 7.37 -8.45
N GLN A 7 4.59 8.53 -8.33
CA GLN A 7 4.76 9.42 -7.19
C GLN A 7 4.06 8.85 -5.95
N GLU A 8 2.85 8.31 -6.13
CA GLU A 8 2.12 7.63 -5.05
C GLU A 8 2.90 6.44 -4.49
N LEU A 9 3.56 5.65 -5.37
CA LEU A 9 4.42 4.55 -4.95
C LEU A 9 5.66 5.01 -4.17
N VAL A 10 6.26 6.15 -4.56
CA VAL A 10 7.40 6.72 -3.84
C VAL A 10 6.99 7.19 -2.44
N GLU A 11 5.83 7.85 -2.33
CA GLU A 11 5.27 8.28 -1.04
C GLU A 11 4.92 7.07 -0.17
N LEU A 12 4.33 6.02 -0.75
CA LEU A 12 4.01 4.79 -0.03
C LEU A 12 5.27 4.08 0.48
N ASN A 13 6.30 3.96 -0.37
CA ASN A 13 7.56 3.33 0.03
C ASN A 13 8.26 4.13 1.14
N GLY A 14 8.27 5.47 1.07
CA GLY A 14 8.83 6.30 2.13
C GLY A 14 8.07 6.13 3.46
N LEU A 15 6.75 5.99 3.40
CA LEU A 15 5.92 5.72 4.57
C LEU A 15 6.18 4.30 5.13
N ILE A 16 6.40 3.31 4.26
CA ILE A 16 6.78 1.95 4.67
C ILE A 16 8.14 1.89 5.34
N ASP A 17 9.12 2.66 4.87
CA ASP A 17 10.45 2.73 5.50
C ASP A 17 10.42 3.45 6.86
N GLU A 18 9.49 4.40 7.05
CA GLU A 18 9.35 5.16 8.31
C GLU A 18 8.49 4.45 9.35
N VAL A 19 7.50 3.67 8.91
CA VAL A 19 6.52 3.00 9.77
C VAL A 19 6.94 1.55 10.04
N ASP A 20 7.30 1.28 11.30
CA ASP A 20 7.72 -0.04 11.78
C ASP A 20 6.56 -1.07 11.82
N ASP A 21 5.31 -0.60 11.88
CA ASP A 21 4.13 -1.46 11.94
C ASP A 21 3.59 -1.82 10.54
N PRO A 22 3.69 -3.08 10.10
CA PRO A 22 3.26 -3.48 8.76
C PRO A 22 1.73 -3.37 8.54
N ARG A 23 0.94 -3.21 9.61
CA ARG A 23 -0.53 -3.07 9.52
C ARG A 23 -0.88 -1.63 9.14
N GLU A 24 -0.16 -0.64 9.67
CA GLU A 24 -0.28 0.76 9.26
C GLU A 24 0.11 0.94 7.79
N CYS A 25 1.23 0.32 7.38
CA CYS A 25 1.65 0.26 5.99
C CYS A 25 0.57 -0.35 5.08
N TYR A 26 0.02 -1.51 5.46
CA TYR A 26 -1.06 -2.17 4.72
C TYR A 26 -2.31 -1.28 4.59
N ALA A 27 -2.71 -0.60 5.66
CA ALA A 27 -3.86 0.31 5.65
C ALA A 27 -3.65 1.48 4.65
N ALA A 28 -2.44 2.03 4.57
CA ALA A 28 -2.11 3.08 3.61
C ALA A 28 -2.22 2.59 2.16
N VAL A 29 -1.74 1.37 1.86
CA VAL A 29 -1.89 0.77 0.51
C VAL A 29 -3.36 0.55 0.15
N CYS A 30 -4.16 0.01 1.08
CA CYS A 30 -5.59 -0.20 0.85
C CYS A 30 -6.35 1.11 0.62
N ASP A 31 -6.01 2.19 1.33
CA ASP A 31 -6.63 3.49 1.11
C ASP A 31 -6.32 4.05 -0.29
N CYS A 32 -5.08 3.86 -0.75
CA CYS A 32 -4.67 4.22 -2.11
C CYS A 32 -5.46 3.43 -3.18
N ILE A 33 -5.51 2.10 -3.04
CA ILE A 33 -6.30 1.19 -3.89
C ILE A 33 -7.77 1.62 -3.92
N ARG A 34 -8.34 1.98 -2.76
CA ARG A 34 -9.72 2.45 -2.66
C ARG A 34 -9.94 3.73 -3.45
N LYS A 35 -9.04 4.72 -3.35
CA LYS A 35 -9.12 5.96 -4.13
C LYS A 35 -9.10 5.70 -5.63
N HIS A 36 -8.26 4.78 -6.10
CA HIS A 36 -8.23 4.37 -7.52
C HIS A 36 -9.56 3.75 -7.96
N ARG A 37 -10.12 2.84 -7.15
CA ARG A 37 -11.44 2.25 -7.42
C ARG A 37 -12.57 3.27 -7.41
N GLU A 38 -12.59 4.18 -6.45
CA GLU A 38 -13.60 5.24 -6.34
C GLU A 38 -13.51 6.23 -7.50
N ALA A 39 -12.31 6.47 -8.02
CA ALA A 39 -12.08 7.27 -9.22
C ALA A 39 -12.46 6.53 -10.52
N GLY A 40 -12.79 5.24 -10.46
CA GLY A 40 -13.06 4.40 -11.63
C GLY A 40 -11.80 4.06 -12.44
N ASN A 41 -10.63 4.24 -11.85
CA ASN A 41 -9.35 3.91 -12.48
C ASN A 41 -9.04 2.41 -12.30
N GLU A 42 -8.35 1.85 -13.29
CA GLU A 42 -7.76 0.53 -13.14
C GLU A 42 -6.68 0.57 -12.05
N ILE A 43 -6.66 -0.44 -11.19
CA ILE A 43 -5.66 -0.52 -10.13
C ILE A 43 -4.33 -0.96 -10.76
N PRO A 44 -3.25 -0.17 -10.60
CA PRO A 44 -1.94 -0.54 -11.11
C PRO A 44 -1.48 -1.88 -10.52
N GLU A 45 -0.90 -2.75 -11.36
CA GLU A 45 -0.39 -4.06 -10.91
C GLU A 45 0.63 -3.93 -9.77
N ASP A 46 1.48 -2.89 -9.80
CA ASP A 46 2.44 -2.62 -8.72
C ASP A 46 1.75 -2.34 -7.37
N LEU A 47 0.65 -1.60 -7.38
CA LEU A 47 -0.16 -1.32 -6.18
C LEU A 47 -0.82 -2.61 -5.65
N ALA A 48 -1.37 -3.43 -6.55
CA ALA A 48 -1.95 -4.73 -6.19
C ALA A 48 -0.88 -5.70 -5.66
N ARG A 49 0.34 -5.65 -6.20
CA ARG A 49 1.46 -6.46 -5.72
C ARG A 49 1.90 -6.00 -4.33
N LEU A 50 2.00 -4.69 -4.12
CA LEU A 50 2.41 -4.12 -2.84
C LEU A 50 1.40 -4.44 -1.73
N GLU A 51 0.10 -4.40 -2.03
CA GLU A 51 -0.96 -4.82 -1.10
C GLU A 51 -0.75 -6.26 -0.62
N ARG A 52 -0.46 -7.19 -1.54
CA ARG A 52 -0.24 -8.61 -1.19
C ARG A 52 0.99 -8.82 -0.32
N VAL A 53 2.08 -8.09 -0.59
CA VAL A 53 3.29 -8.16 0.22
C VAL A 53 2.99 -7.64 1.63
N MET A 54 2.39 -6.46 1.74
CA MET A 54 2.05 -5.86 3.04
C MET A 54 1.04 -6.70 3.82
N LEU A 55 0.07 -7.34 3.17
CA LEU A 55 -0.84 -8.29 3.82
C LEU A 55 -0.09 -9.48 4.42
N THR A 56 0.91 -10.00 3.71
CA THR A 56 1.74 -11.12 4.16
C THR A 56 2.57 -10.72 5.38
N GLU A 57 3.21 -9.55 5.34
CA GLU A 57 3.98 -8.99 6.46
C GLU A 57 3.08 -8.71 7.68
N CYS A 58 1.89 -8.15 7.46
CA CYS A 58 0.87 -7.90 8.49
C CYS A 58 0.43 -9.20 9.18
N LEU A 59 0.16 -10.26 8.40
CA LEU A 59 -0.17 -11.58 8.94
C LEU A 59 0.99 -12.18 9.73
N SER A 60 2.21 -12.10 9.21
CA SER A 60 3.45 -12.56 9.85
C SER A 60 3.70 -11.85 11.19
N ALA A 61 3.55 -10.52 11.22
CA ALA A 61 3.66 -9.72 12.44
C ALA A 61 2.53 -9.98 13.45
N SER A 62 1.34 -10.38 12.98
CA SER A 62 0.23 -10.75 13.88
C SER A 62 0.37 -12.14 14.49
N GLN A 63 1.04 -13.07 13.78
CA GLN A 63 1.19 -14.44 14.25
C GLN A 63 2.28 -14.62 15.31
N GLY A 64 3.16 -13.63 15.49
CA GLY A 64 4.17 -13.60 16.54
C GLY A 64 5.26 -14.67 16.36
N ARG A 65 6.51 -14.27 16.61
CA ARG A 65 7.56 -15.25 16.94
C ARG A 65 7.32 -15.85 18.31
#